data_AF-A0A8H3UFW7-F1
#
_entry.id   AF-A0A8H3UFW7-F1
#
_cell.length_a   1.000
_cell.length_b   1.000
_cell.length_c   1.000
_cell.angle_alpha   90.00
_cell.angle_beta   90.00
_cell.angle_gamma   90.00
#
_symmetry.space_group_name_H-M   'P 1'
#
loop_
_entity.id
_entity.type
_entity.pdbx_description
1 polymer ?
#
loop_
_entity_poly.entity_id
_entity_poly.type
_entity_poly.pdbx_seq_one_letter_code
_entity_poly.pdbx_strand_id
1 'polypeptide(L)'
;MHTAVDYILIFFIFCTFQQDAEGQRCQDRANSKNTKCAHSLGNASPAQSSCKAVPGNPDWPSDADWTTLNKALGGRLLKPAPPAAVCHRGWSTYSAAACSDLNQGWKNSDWHAANPTSSMWQNYNNYSCPPEPNAPCTNAGYPVYVVAAKTVDDVKAAVDFARTRNIRLNIKSTGHDYLGRSTQPNSLSIWTRGLKSMRWFDTSFSPAGCKFSITGPAVTVGSGSQWGEVFASAKDRNIGLVGGNFKSVSVGGHISGGGHGLLSAKYGLAADNVLEITLVNANGEAIIANECQNPEYFWAMRGGGGSTYGVATSFTLQGIRTGPSALYRSTVSGWDQIAYIHSQWPKLAAAGASGYIRGYPGRA
;
A
#
# COMPACT_ATOMS: atom_id res chain seq x y z
N MET A 1 -5.44 5.26 55.75
CA MET A 1 -4.34 5.99 55.06
C MET A 1 -3.46 4.97 54.36
N HIS A 2 -3.41 4.98 53.03
CA HIS A 2 -2.14 4.95 52.27
C HIS A 2 -2.46 5.14 50.78
N THR A 3 -1.83 6.16 50.20
CA THR A 3 -1.97 6.62 48.82
C THR A 3 -0.75 6.22 48.00
N ALA A 4 -0.97 5.61 46.84
CA ALA A 4 -0.05 5.51 45.70
C ALA A 4 -0.95 5.26 44.46
N VAL A 5 -1.12 6.13 43.46
CA VAL A 5 -0.23 7.04 42.71
C VAL A 5 0.63 6.29 41.67
N ASP A 6 0.14 6.35 40.43
CA ASP A 6 0.82 6.23 39.12
C ASP A 6 1.45 4.86 38.70
N TYR A 7 1.69 4.47 37.44
CA TYR A 7 1.74 5.14 36.10
C TYR A 7 1.10 4.31 34.93
N ILE A 8 1.11 4.87 33.71
CA ILE A 8 0.32 4.52 32.51
C ILE A 8 1.01 3.55 31.50
N LEU A 9 0.22 2.75 30.74
CA LEU A 9 0.66 1.65 29.83
C LEU A 9 0.13 1.81 28.36
N ILE A 10 0.99 1.85 27.30
CA ILE A 10 0.58 1.98 25.87
C ILE A 10 1.60 1.36 24.85
N PHE A 11 1.45 0.12 24.31
CA PHE A 11 2.46 -0.44 23.36
C PHE A 11 2.30 -0.05 21.87
N PHE A 12 3.43 0.06 21.17
CA PHE A 12 3.60 0.21 19.71
C PHE A 12 4.99 -0.24 19.29
N ILE A 13 5.16 -1.27 18.44
CA ILE A 13 6.52 -1.72 18.10
C ILE A 13 6.71 -2.35 16.68
N PHE A 14 7.66 -1.81 15.89
CA PHE A 14 8.05 -2.16 14.48
C PHE A 14 9.31 -3.07 14.37
N CYS A 15 9.73 -3.48 13.16
CA CYS A 15 11.12 -3.86 12.85
C CYS A 15 11.65 -3.10 11.62
N THR A 16 12.97 -2.89 11.55
CA THR A 16 13.72 -2.45 10.36
C THR A 16 14.94 -3.35 10.22
N PHE A 17 15.12 -3.97 9.05
CA PHE A 17 16.30 -4.78 8.76
C PHE A 17 17.48 -3.90 8.37
N GLN A 18 18.65 -4.24 8.90
CA GLN A 18 19.94 -3.79 8.39
C GLN A 18 20.51 -4.98 7.58
N GLN A 19 20.93 -4.72 6.35
CA GLN A 19 21.62 -5.73 5.53
C GLN A 19 23.05 -5.85 6.05
N ASP A 20 23.47 -7.07 6.39
CA ASP A 20 24.88 -7.45 6.36
C ASP A 20 25.04 -8.59 5.35
N ALA A 21 26.18 -8.58 4.67
CA ALA A 21 26.42 -9.42 3.51
C ALA A 21 27.11 -10.74 3.89
N GLU A 22 26.52 -11.87 3.51
CA GLU A 22 27.28 -13.08 3.23
C GLU A 22 26.52 -13.94 2.21
N GLY A 23 27.19 -14.30 1.12
CA GLY A 23 26.57 -15.02 0.01
C GLY A 23 26.92 -16.50 0.04
N GLN A 24 25.91 -17.38 0.10
CA GLN A 24 26.07 -18.78 -0.28
C GLN A 24 24.91 -19.27 -1.14
N ARG A 25 25.25 -20.12 -2.12
CA ARG A 25 24.38 -20.54 -3.21
C ARG A 25 23.55 -21.75 -2.80
N CYS A 26 22.23 -21.66 -2.86
CA CYS A 26 21.38 -22.85 -2.97
C CYS A 26 21.27 -23.25 -4.45
N GLN A 27 21.96 -24.31 -4.84
CA GLN A 27 21.72 -25.03 -6.09
C GLN A 27 20.72 -26.14 -5.82
N ASP A 28 19.45 -25.95 -6.17
CA ASP A 28 18.46 -27.04 -6.14
C ASP A 28 18.25 -27.67 -7.51
N ARG A 29 18.29 -29.00 -7.53
CA ARG A 29 18.15 -29.83 -8.73
C ARG A 29 16.72 -29.81 -9.25
N ALA A 30 16.49 -29.19 -10.40
CA ALA A 30 15.29 -29.45 -11.17
C ALA A 30 15.37 -30.84 -11.83
N ASN A 31 14.51 -31.78 -11.42
CA ASN A 31 14.34 -33.06 -12.13
C ASN A 31 12.88 -33.53 -12.06
N SER A 32 12.07 -33.11 -13.05
CA SER A 32 10.79 -33.74 -13.37
C SER A 32 10.45 -33.52 -14.84
N LYS A 33 10.07 -34.59 -15.54
CA LYS A 33 9.68 -34.61 -16.94
C LYS A 33 8.16 -34.71 -17.07
N ASN A 34 7.54 -33.87 -17.90
CA ASN A 34 6.32 -34.12 -18.70
C ASN A 34 5.86 -32.78 -19.32
N THR A 35 6.33 -32.34 -20.49
CA THR A 35 5.90 -32.68 -21.87
C THR A 35 4.47 -32.24 -22.27
N LYS A 36 4.40 -31.50 -23.40
CA LYS A 36 3.25 -31.19 -24.29
C LYS A 36 2.25 -30.09 -23.89
N CYS A 37 2.57 -28.86 -24.28
CA CYS A 37 1.65 -27.99 -25.02
C CYS A 37 2.41 -27.37 -26.21
N ALA A 38 2.18 -27.89 -27.42
CA ALA A 38 2.77 -27.35 -28.64
C ALA A 38 1.65 -26.72 -29.49
N HIS A 39 1.61 -25.38 -29.50
CA HIS A 39 0.78 -24.62 -30.43
C HIS A 39 1.68 -23.95 -31.48
N SER A 40 1.18 -23.90 -32.72
CA SER A 40 1.92 -23.45 -33.89
C SER A 40 2.39 -22.00 -33.77
N LEU A 41 3.68 -21.78 -34.05
CA LEU A 41 4.24 -20.44 -34.23
C LEU A 41 3.73 -19.84 -35.56
N GLY A 42 2.62 -19.11 -35.50
CA GLY A 42 2.23 -18.19 -36.57
C GLY A 42 3.20 -17.02 -36.64
N ASN A 43 3.53 -16.56 -37.85
CA ASN A 43 4.53 -15.52 -38.10
C ASN A 43 4.29 -14.26 -37.23
N ALA A 44 5.21 -14.02 -36.29
CA ALA A 44 5.23 -12.78 -35.54
C ALA A 44 5.62 -11.61 -36.46
N SER A 45 4.86 -10.52 -36.39
CA SER A 45 5.23 -9.23 -37.01
C SER A 45 6.55 -8.70 -36.40
N PRO A 46 7.26 -7.77 -37.08
CA PRO A 46 8.52 -7.22 -36.56
C PRO A 46 8.33 -6.69 -35.15
N ALA A 47 9.22 -7.09 -34.23
CA ALA A 47 9.06 -6.80 -32.81
C ALA A 47 9.01 -5.28 -32.55
N GLN A 48 7.83 -4.79 -32.18
CA GLN A 48 7.71 -3.51 -31.46
C GLN A 48 8.58 -3.57 -30.20
N SER A 49 9.10 -2.41 -29.75
CA SER A 49 10.10 -2.32 -28.70
C SER A 49 9.75 -3.20 -27.49
N SER A 50 10.63 -4.16 -27.17
CA SER A 50 10.44 -5.13 -26.08
C SER A 50 10.47 -4.50 -24.69
N CYS A 51 10.86 -3.23 -24.61
CA CYS A 51 10.97 -2.43 -23.39
C CYS A 51 9.83 -1.41 -23.30
N LYS A 52 9.60 -0.89 -22.10
CA LYS A 52 8.71 0.27 -21.89
C LYS A 52 9.37 1.55 -22.37
N ALA A 53 8.57 2.48 -22.88
CA ALA A 53 9.01 3.83 -23.23
C ALA A 53 9.56 4.55 -21.98
N VAL A 54 10.69 5.24 -22.14
CA VAL A 54 11.36 6.00 -21.08
C VAL A 54 11.71 7.43 -21.56
N PRO A 55 11.81 8.42 -20.66
CA PRO A 55 12.09 9.81 -21.05
C PRO A 55 13.37 9.93 -21.90
N GLY A 56 13.28 10.69 -23.00
CA GLY A 56 14.38 10.90 -23.94
C GLY A 56 14.40 9.93 -25.12
N ASN A 57 13.69 8.79 -25.05
CA ASN A 57 13.51 7.92 -26.22
C ASN A 57 12.45 8.49 -27.20
N PRO A 58 12.53 8.15 -28.50
CA PRO A 58 11.53 8.56 -29.49
C PRO A 58 10.11 8.03 -29.26
N ASP A 59 9.95 6.97 -28.45
CA ASP A 59 8.66 6.37 -28.09
C ASP A 59 8.03 6.96 -26.80
N TRP A 60 8.71 7.90 -26.14
CA TRP A 60 8.13 8.65 -25.02
C TRP A 60 7.04 9.63 -25.51
N PRO A 61 5.91 9.79 -24.79
CA PRO A 61 4.84 10.69 -25.25
C PRO A 61 5.30 12.14 -25.29
N SER A 62 4.78 12.84 -26.30
CA SER A 62 4.99 14.27 -26.50
C SER A 62 4.32 15.11 -25.42
N ASP A 63 4.72 16.38 -25.27
CA ASP A 63 4.04 17.30 -24.37
C ASP A 63 2.56 17.52 -24.76
N ALA A 64 2.19 17.32 -26.03
CA ALA A 64 0.80 17.34 -26.48
C ALA A 64 -0.01 16.12 -25.98
N ASP A 65 0.62 14.95 -25.88
CA ASP A 65 0.02 13.75 -25.28
C ASP A 65 -0.24 13.94 -23.78
N TRP A 66 0.77 14.43 -23.06
CA TRP A 66 0.64 14.75 -21.63
C TRP A 66 -0.40 15.85 -21.38
N THR A 67 -0.47 16.85 -22.24
CA THR A 67 -1.51 17.90 -22.19
C THR A 67 -2.91 17.33 -22.42
N THR A 68 -3.06 16.41 -23.39
CA THR A 68 -4.33 15.72 -23.68
C THR A 68 -4.79 14.88 -22.49
N LEU A 69 -3.88 14.11 -21.88
CA LEU A 69 -4.15 13.36 -20.66
C LEU A 69 -4.54 14.30 -19.51
N ASN A 70 -3.82 15.40 -19.30
CA ASN A 70 -4.14 16.35 -18.22
C ASN A 70 -5.52 17.00 -18.40
N LYS A 71 -5.92 17.29 -19.64
CA LYS A 71 -7.27 17.79 -19.97
C LYS A 71 -8.34 16.76 -19.63
N ALA A 72 -8.16 15.49 -20.01
CA ALA A 72 -9.07 14.39 -19.66
C ALA A 72 -9.18 14.18 -18.14
N LEU A 73 -8.05 14.32 -17.42
CA LEU A 73 -7.97 14.28 -15.96
C LEU A 73 -8.40 15.58 -15.27
N GLY A 74 -8.95 16.57 -15.99
CA GLY A 74 -9.39 17.84 -15.41
C GLY A 74 -8.33 18.52 -14.53
N GLY A 75 -7.08 18.59 -15.00
CA GLY A 75 -5.96 19.23 -14.30
C GLY A 75 -5.25 18.35 -13.25
N ARG A 76 -5.57 17.06 -13.15
CA ARG A 76 -5.03 16.15 -12.11
C ARG A 76 -3.74 15.40 -12.53
N LEU A 77 -3.11 15.77 -13.64
CA LEU A 77 -1.76 15.28 -13.98
C LEU A 77 -0.69 16.21 -13.38
N LEU A 78 0.16 15.64 -12.53
CA LEU A 78 1.28 16.33 -11.90
C LEU A 78 2.61 15.95 -12.57
N LYS A 79 3.55 16.89 -12.64
CA LYS A 79 4.97 16.65 -12.99
C LYS A 79 5.86 17.17 -11.84
N PRO A 80 5.82 16.52 -10.66
CA PRO A 80 6.43 17.04 -9.44
C PRO A 80 7.96 16.93 -9.47
N ALA A 81 8.63 17.88 -8.82
CA ALA A 81 10.06 17.76 -8.49
C ALA A 81 10.30 16.64 -7.45
N PRO A 82 11.56 16.20 -7.23
CA PRO A 82 11.88 15.25 -6.17
C PRO A 82 11.39 15.77 -4.80
N PRO A 83 10.88 14.90 -3.91
CA PRO A 83 10.30 15.31 -2.63
C PRO A 83 11.19 16.21 -1.75
N ALA A 84 12.52 16.07 -1.87
CA ALA A 84 13.49 16.85 -1.11
C ALA A 84 14.15 18.00 -1.89
N ALA A 85 13.75 18.28 -3.14
CA ALA A 85 14.41 19.29 -3.99
C ALA A 85 14.44 20.70 -3.38
N VAL A 86 13.54 21.01 -2.44
CA VAL A 86 13.56 22.25 -1.65
C VAL A 86 14.84 22.45 -0.82
N CYS A 87 15.56 21.37 -0.48
CA CYS A 87 16.85 21.43 0.23
C CYS A 87 18.06 21.70 -0.68
N HIS A 88 17.91 21.61 -2.01
CA HIS A 88 19.02 21.56 -2.95
C HIS A 88 19.11 22.83 -3.79
N ARG A 89 20.19 23.61 -3.60
CA ARG A 89 20.39 24.93 -4.26
C ARG A 89 20.37 24.90 -5.80
N GLY A 90 20.63 23.75 -6.41
CA GLY A 90 20.55 23.57 -7.87
C GLY A 90 19.13 23.48 -8.43
N TRP A 91 18.11 23.41 -7.58
CA TRP A 91 16.70 23.33 -7.99
C TRP A 91 15.99 24.68 -7.82
N SER A 92 15.14 25.04 -8.79
CA SER A 92 14.30 26.26 -8.73
C SER A 92 13.32 26.28 -7.55
N THR A 93 13.07 25.13 -6.93
CA THR A 93 12.24 24.97 -5.72
C THR A 93 13.01 25.21 -4.42
N TYR A 94 14.31 25.54 -4.46
CA TYR A 94 15.14 25.70 -3.26
C TYR A 94 14.57 26.73 -2.28
N SER A 95 14.43 26.34 -1.01
CA SER A 95 14.09 27.24 0.09
C SER A 95 14.61 26.67 1.40
N ALA A 96 15.46 27.43 2.09
CA ALA A 96 16.02 27.02 3.39
C ALA A 96 14.92 26.81 4.45
N ALA A 97 13.85 27.62 4.43
CA ALA A 97 12.69 27.45 5.30
C ALA A 97 11.94 26.15 4.98
N ALA A 98 11.58 25.93 3.71
CA ALA A 98 10.87 24.70 3.29
C ALA A 98 11.72 23.44 3.52
N CYS A 99 13.04 23.53 3.46
CA CYS A 99 13.95 22.45 3.83
C CYS A 99 13.94 22.15 5.34
N SER A 100 13.78 23.16 6.20
CA SER A 100 13.62 22.98 7.64
C SER A 100 12.30 22.25 7.96
N ASP A 101 11.20 22.68 7.33
CA ASP A 101 9.89 22.04 7.47
C ASP A 101 9.90 20.61 6.92
N LEU A 102 10.54 20.41 5.76
CA LEU A 102 10.76 19.08 5.16
C LEU A 102 11.47 18.14 6.13
N ASN A 103 12.55 18.58 6.79
CA ASN A 103 13.31 17.73 7.72
C ASN A 103 12.49 17.24 8.92
N GLN A 104 11.47 17.98 9.32
CA GLN A 104 10.48 17.53 10.32
C GLN A 104 9.48 16.55 9.68
N GLY A 105 8.96 16.87 8.49
CA GLY A 105 8.04 16.01 7.73
C GLY A 105 8.64 14.67 7.29
N TRP A 106 9.95 14.60 7.01
CA TRP A 106 10.66 13.41 6.51
C TRP A 106 10.76 12.26 7.51
N LYS A 107 10.43 12.52 8.78
CA LYS A 107 10.32 11.49 9.83
C LYS A 107 8.87 11.06 10.06
N ASN A 108 7.91 11.65 9.34
CA ASN A 108 6.48 11.48 9.53
C ASN A 108 5.84 10.75 8.34
N SER A 109 5.35 9.53 8.60
CA SER A 109 4.63 8.71 7.62
C SER A 109 3.41 9.39 6.96
N ASP A 110 2.70 10.30 7.64
CA ASP A 110 1.58 11.02 7.05
C ASP A 110 2.03 12.08 6.03
N TRP A 111 3.24 12.63 6.18
CA TRP A 111 3.83 13.55 5.20
C TRP A 111 4.19 12.80 3.91
N HIS A 112 4.85 11.64 4.01
CA HIS A 112 5.13 10.79 2.85
C HIS A 112 3.85 10.28 2.16
N ALA A 113 2.78 10.03 2.94
CA ALA A 113 1.46 9.68 2.44
C ALA A 113 0.77 10.83 1.69
N ALA A 114 1.00 12.08 2.11
CA ALA A 114 0.50 13.29 1.47
C ALA A 114 1.35 13.76 0.26
N ASN A 115 2.57 13.25 0.09
CA ASN A 115 3.43 13.56 -1.05
C ASN A 115 3.20 12.59 -2.23
N PRO A 116 3.05 13.06 -3.48
CA PRO A 116 2.71 12.23 -4.64
C PRO A 116 3.81 11.26 -5.10
N THR A 117 5.09 11.54 -4.82
CA THR A 117 6.24 10.74 -5.29
C THR A 117 7.09 10.14 -4.19
N SER A 118 6.97 10.62 -2.95
CA SER A 118 7.79 10.12 -1.84
C SER A 118 7.46 8.68 -1.45
N SER A 119 8.48 7.85 -1.29
CA SER A 119 8.44 6.61 -0.50
C SER A 119 8.90 6.90 0.93
N MET A 120 8.47 6.09 1.90
CA MET A 120 9.05 6.16 3.25
C MET A 120 10.46 5.56 3.28
N TRP A 121 10.66 4.51 2.49
CA TRP A 121 11.92 3.78 2.37
C TRP A 121 12.73 4.34 1.18
N GLN A 122 13.77 5.11 1.50
CA GLN A 122 14.59 5.88 0.54
C GLN A 122 15.58 5.00 -0.23
N ASN A 123 15.98 3.85 0.32
CA ASN A 123 16.80 2.86 -0.37
C ASN A 123 16.21 2.44 -1.73
N TYR A 124 14.87 2.40 -1.86
CA TYR A 124 14.20 2.04 -3.13
C TYR A 124 14.18 3.14 -4.19
N ASN A 125 14.44 4.40 -3.82
CA ASN A 125 14.74 5.45 -4.78
C ASN A 125 16.25 5.69 -4.91
N ASN A 126 17.08 4.77 -4.39
CA ASN A 126 18.53 4.86 -4.35
C ASN A 126 19.06 6.17 -3.74
N TYR A 127 18.33 6.73 -2.76
CA TYR A 127 18.61 8.04 -2.18
C TYR A 127 18.78 9.15 -3.25
N SER A 128 18.03 9.09 -4.36
CA SER A 128 18.24 9.96 -5.53
C SER A 128 18.06 11.45 -5.24
N CYS A 129 17.38 11.81 -4.15
CA CYS A 129 17.32 13.15 -3.59
C CYS A 129 16.88 13.07 -2.11
N PRO A 130 17.83 13.02 -1.15
CA PRO A 130 17.54 13.04 0.28
C PRO A 130 17.49 14.50 0.80
N PRO A 131 17.00 14.77 2.02
CA PRO A 131 16.87 16.13 2.58
C PRO A 131 18.20 16.70 3.12
N GLU A 132 19.31 16.33 2.49
CA GLU A 132 20.68 16.68 2.87
C GLU A 132 21.26 17.66 1.84
N PRO A 133 21.52 18.93 2.18
CA PRO A 133 21.86 19.98 1.20
C PRO A 133 23.12 19.75 0.35
N ASN A 134 23.99 18.82 0.75
CA ASN A 134 25.24 18.48 0.06
C ASN A 134 25.17 17.13 -0.69
N ALA A 135 24.06 16.40 -0.60
CA ALA A 135 23.86 15.14 -1.29
C ALA A 135 23.41 15.35 -2.75
N PRO A 136 23.50 14.33 -3.62
CA PRO A 136 22.90 14.39 -4.95
C PRO A 136 21.36 14.57 -4.89
N CYS A 137 20.80 15.37 -5.80
CA CYS A 137 19.35 15.45 -5.98
C CYS A 137 18.96 15.43 -7.47
N THR A 138 18.33 14.34 -7.88
CA THR A 138 17.92 14.03 -9.26
C THR A 138 16.52 13.42 -9.30
N ASN A 139 15.91 13.40 -10.48
CA ASN A 139 14.65 12.67 -10.74
C ASN A 139 14.83 11.14 -10.87
N ALA A 140 16.06 10.61 -10.83
CA ALA A 140 16.37 9.26 -11.30
C ALA A 140 15.72 8.11 -10.50
N GLY A 141 15.21 8.37 -9.29
CA GLY A 141 14.52 7.40 -8.43
C GLY A 141 12.99 7.57 -8.35
N TYR A 142 12.40 8.48 -9.13
CA TYR A 142 11.01 8.93 -8.97
C TYR A 142 10.18 8.81 -10.26
N PRO A 143 8.86 8.58 -10.18
CA PRO A 143 7.98 8.63 -11.35
C PRO A 143 7.97 10.04 -11.97
N VAL A 144 7.89 10.11 -13.29
CA VAL A 144 8.04 11.36 -14.06
C VAL A 144 6.76 12.20 -14.02
N TYR A 145 5.63 11.50 -14.07
CA TYR A 145 4.29 12.08 -13.97
C TYR A 145 3.47 11.31 -12.94
N VAL A 146 2.53 12.00 -12.29
CA VAL A 146 1.63 11.41 -11.29
C VAL A 146 0.19 11.83 -11.58
N VAL A 147 -0.72 10.86 -11.72
CA VAL A 147 -2.16 11.09 -11.74
C VAL A 147 -2.68 11.12 -10.31
N ALA A 148 -3.13 12.29 -9.85
CA ALA A 148 -3.73 12.47 -8.53
C ALA A 148 -5.21 12.02 -8.55
N ALA A 149 -5.43 10.71 -8.64
CA ALA A 149 -6.73 10.11 -8.88
C ALA A 149 -7.74 10.39 -7.75
N LYS A 150 -8.93 10.87 -8.12
CA LYS A 150 -10.09 11.12 -7.25
C LYS A 150 -11.33 10.32 -7.67
N THR A 151 -11.33 9.76 -8.87
CA THR A 151 -12.45 9.00 -9.46
C THR A 151 -11.96 7.71 -10.10
N VAL A 152 -12.89 6.80 -10.41
CA VAL A 152 -12.58 5.58 -11.19
C VAL A 152 -12.12 5.95 -12.61
N ASP A 153 -12.71 6.99 -13.22
CA ASP A 153 -12.33 7.41 -14.58
C ASP A 153 -10.93 8.05 -14.65
N ASP A 154 -10.44 8.70 -13.59
CA ASP A 154 -9.03 9.12 -13.51
C ASP A 154 -8.08 7.91 -13.62
N VAL A 155 -8.45 6.80 -12.97
CA VAL A 155 -7.68 5.56 -12.97
C VAL A 155 -7.74 4.88 -14.35
N LYS A 156 -8.93 4.80 -14.95
CA LYS A 156 -9.10 4.25 -16.31
C LYS A 156 -8.29 5.04 -17.34
N ALA A 157 -8.40 6.36 -17.36
CA ALA A 157 -7.63 7.22 -18.26
C ALA A 157 -6.12 7.03 -18.10
N ALA A 158 -5.63 6.84 -16.87
CA ALA A 158 -4.21 6.59 -16.61
C ALA A 158 -3.74 5.19 -17.07
N VAL A 159 -4.55 4.15 -16.85
CA VAL A 159 -4.29 2.77 -17.31
C VAL A 159 -4.29 2.72 -18.85
N ASP A 160 -5.30 3.30 -19.48
CA ASP A 160 -5.45 3.35 -20.93
C ASP A 160 -4.31 4.12 -21.59
N PHE A 161 -3.96 5.29 -21.05
CA PHE A 161 -2.82 6.07 -21.55
C PHE A 161 -1.50 5.29 -21.44
N ALA A 162 -1.21 4.68 -20.28
CA ALA A 162 0.02 3.91 -20.11
C ALA A 162 0.08 2.67 -21.01
N ARG A 163 -1.06 2.01 -21.25
CA ARG A 163 -1.18 0.90 -22.21
C ARG A 163 -0.92 1.38 -23.64
N THR A 164 -1.66 2.39 -24.10
CA THR A 164 -1.56 2.94 -25.46
C THR A 164 -0.20 3.56 -25.78
N ARG A 165 0.48 4.14 -24.79
CA ARG A 165 1.80 4.75 -24.95
C ARG A 165 2.97 3.85 -24.50
N ASN A 166 2.71 2.58 -24.19
CA ASN A 166 3.70 1.61 -23.73
C ASN A 166 4.59 2.10 -22.56
N ILE A 167 4.05 2.91 -21.66
CA ILE A 167 4.78 3.47 -20.50
C ILE A 167 4.70 2.49 -19.33
N ARG A 168 5.72 2.49 -18.47
CA ARG A 168 5.65 1.81 -17.18
C ARG A 168 4.59 2.47 -16.29
N LEU A 169 3.63 1.69 -15.79
CA LEU A 169 2.68 2.14 -14.79
C LEU A 169 3.17 1.79 -13.37
N ASN A 170 3.08 2.75 -12.45
CA ASN A 170 3.30 2.58 -11.02
C ASN A 170 2.01 2.90 -10.26
N ILE A 171 1.78 2.28 -9.11
CA ILE A 171 0.58 2.52 -8.30
C ILE A 171 1.02 2.83 -6.86
N LYS A 172 0.66 4.03 -6.37
CA LYS A 172 0.97 4.49 -5.01
C LYS A 172 -0.32 4.88 -4.30
N SER A 173 -0.54 4.34 -3.10
CA SER A 173 -1.48 4.96 -2.16
C SER A 173 -0.69 5.87 -1.20
N THR A 174 -0.12 5.32 -0.13
CA THR A 174 0.60 6.11 0.89
C THR A 174 2.12 6.06 0.80
N GLY A 175 2.72 5.17 -0.01
CA GLY A 175 4.19 5.04 -0.11
C GLY A 175 4.86 4.32 1.07
N HIS A 176 4.07 3.61 1.88
CA HIS A 176 4.50 2.74 2.99
C HIS A 176 5.30 1.50 2.56
N ASP A 177 5.36 1.19 1.27
CA ASP A 177 5.82 -0.11 0.78
C ASP A 177 7.32 -0.37 1.05
N TYR A 178 7.58 -1.42 1.83
CA TYR A 178 8.91 -1.86 2.25
C TYR A 178 9.72 -2.56 1.15
N LEU A 179 9.20 -2.66 -0.08
CA LEU A 179 9.77 -3.41 -1.20
C LEU A 179 9.87 -2.56 -2.49
N GLY A 180 9.68 -1.24 -2.40
CA GLY A 180 9.74 -0.31 -3.55
C GLY A 180 8.61 -0.43 -4.57
N ARG A 181 7.59 -1.25 -4.32
CA ARG A 181 6.50 -1.57 -5.29
C ARG A 181 5.58 -0.38 -5.62
N SER A 182 5.72 0.74 -4.89
CA SER A 182 4.93 1.96 -5.07
C SER A 182 5.74 3.20 -5.48
N THR A 183 7.03 3.07 -5.77
CA THR A 183 7.84 4.13 -6.41
C THR A 183 8.69 3.51 -7.50
N GLN A 184 8.62 4.03 -8.73
CA GLN A 184 9.39 3.50 -9.85
C GLN A 184 9.81 4.62 -10.79
N PRO A 185 11.09 4.69 -11.20
CA PRO A 185 11.54 5.69 -12.16
C PRO A 185 10.99 5.40 -13.56
N ASN A 186 11.06 6.42 -14.42
CA ASN A 186 10.63 6.37 -15.82
C ASN A 186 9.19 5.85 -16.00
N SER A 187 8.30 6.22 -15.07
CA SER A 187 6.93 5.72 -14.99
C SER A 187 5.89 6.84 -14.88
N LEU A 188 4.66 6.50 -15.25
CA LEU A 188 3.45 7.20 -14.84
C LEU A 188 2.96 6.58 -13.53
N SER A 189 2.78 7.37 -12.48
CA SER A 189 2.27 6.88 -11.20
C SER A 189 0.78 7.21 -11.02
N ILE A 190 -0.06 6.23 -10.72
CA ILE A 190 -1.42 6.47 -10.23
C ILE A 190 -1.35 6.63 -8.72
N TRP A 191 -1.60 7.85 -8.24
CA TRP A 191 -1.66 8.16 -6.82
C TRP A 191 -3.10 8.06 -6.33
N THR A 192 -3.48 6.90 -5.79
CA THR A 192 -4.86 6.57 -5.41
C THR A 192 -5.35 7.27 -4.14
N ARG A 193 -4.48 8.03 -3.45
CA ARG A 193 -4.74 8.71 -2.17
C ARG A 193 -5.91 9.72 -2.18
N GLY A 194 -6.45 10.10 -3.34
CA GLY A 194 -7.69 10.86 -3.45
C GLY A 194 -8.97 10.02 -3.34
N LEU A 195 -8.89 8.70 -3.54
CA LEU A 195 -10.00 7.75 -3.45
C LEU A 195 -10.33 7.45 -1.98
N LYS A 196 -11.17 8.32 -1.38
CA LYS A 196 -11.48 8.31 0.07
C LYS A 196 -12.96 8.16 0.42
N SER A 197 -13.81 7.78 -0.52
CA SER A 197 -15.23 7.55 -0.28
C SER A 197 -15.46 6.53 0.84
N MET A 198 -16.39 6.80 1.75
CA MET A 198 -16.82 5.86 2.78
C MET A 198 -18.34 5.75 2.77
N ARG A 199 -18.87 4.55 2.57
CA ARG A 199 -20.31 4.26 2.60
C ARG A 199 -20.58 3.12 3.57
N TRP A 200 -21.31 3.42 4.63
CA TRP A 200 -21.64 2.48 5.69
C TRP A 200 -22.94 1.73 5.41
N PHE A 201 -23.01 0.50 5.91
CA PHE A 201 -24.21 -0.33 5.98
C PHE A 201 -24.30 -0.88 7.40
N ASP A 202 -25.39 -0.64 8.12
CA ASP A 202 -25.44 -0.95 9.57
C ASP A 202 -25.95 -2.36 9.90
N THR A 203 -26.67 -3.00 8.97
CA THR A 203 -27.43 -4.24 9.18
C THR A 203 -27.13 -5.37 8.21
N SER A 204 -26.86 -5.07 6.93
CA SER A 204 -26.48 -6.07 5.92
C SER A 204 -25.82 -5.44 4.69
N PHE A 205 -25.07 -6.25 3.94
CA PHE A 205 -24.52 -5.92 2.64
C PHE A 205 -24.87 -7.00 1.61
N SER A 206 -25.32 -6.62 0.42
CA SER A 206 -25.57 -7.54 -0.70
C SER A 206 -24.50 -7.30 -1.77
N PRO A 207 -23.52 -8.21 -1.96
CA PRO A 207 -22.53 -8.07 -3.02
C PRO A 207 -23.19 -8.09 -4.40
N ALA A 208 -22.64 -7.33 -5.35
CA ALA A 208 -23.19 -7.22 -6.71
C ALA A 208 -23.20 -8.58 -7.41
N GLY A 209 -24.31 -8.90 -8.09
CA GLY A 209 -24.49 -10.19 -8.77
C GLY A 209 -24.73 -11.41 -7.87
N CYS A 210 -24.51 -11.31 -6.56
CA CYS A 210 -24.84 -12.39 -5.63
C CYS A 210 -26.36 -12.46 -5.34
N LYS A 211 -26.86 -13.69 -5.13
CA LYS A 211 -28.27 -13.96 -4.75
C LYS A 211 -28.46 -14.08 -3.23
N PHE A 212 -27.55 -13.54 -2.44
CA PHE A 212 -27.58 -13.58 -0.98
C PHE A 212 -27.13 -12.23 -0.40
N SER A 213 -27.49 -12.00 0.87
CA SER A 213 -27.04 -10.84 1.64
C SER A 213 -26.25 -11.33 2.86
N ILE A 214 -25.19 -10.59 3.19
CA ILE A 214 -24.32 -10.84 4.33
C ILE A 214 -24.87 -10.00 5.49
N THR A 215 -25.35 -10.68 6.53
CA THR A 215 -25.88 -10.03 7.75
C THR A 215 -24.74 -9.46 8.60
N GLY A 216 -24.96 -8.26 9.14
CA GLY A 216 -24.00 -7.53 9.95
C GLY A 216 -23.61 -6.18 9.30
N PRO A 217 -22.89 -5.33 10.05
CA PRO A 217 -22.41 -4.08 9.50
C PRO A 217 -21.33 -4.30 8.43
N ALA A 218 -21.22 -3.36 7.50
CA ALA A 218 -20.17 -3.32 6.48
C ALA A 218 -19.83 -1.87 6.11
N VAL A 219 -18.71 -1.67 5.41
CA VAL A 219 -18.34 -0.35 4.87
C VAL A 219 -17.61 -0.50 3.53
N THR A 220 -18.10 0.18 2.49
CA THR A 220 -17.32 0.40 1.25
C THR A 220 -16.38 1.57 1.46
N VAL A 221 -15.07 1.34 1.35
CA VAL A 221 -14.00 2.29 1.60
C VAL A 221 -13.14 2.44 0.34
N GLY A 222 -12.80 3.68 -0.03
CA GLY A 222 -11.86 3.95 -1.11
C GLY A 222 -10.44 3.43 -0.82
N SER A 223 -9.75 2.91 -1.83
CA SER A 223 -8.42 2.29 -1.68
C SER A 223 -7.32 3.27 -1.25
N GLY A 224 -7.57 4.57 -1.43
CA GLY A 224 -6.73 5.69 -0.99
C GLY A 224 -6.89 6.08 0.47
N SER A 225 -7.94 5.60 1.16
CA SER A 225 -8.15 5.87 2.58
C SER A 225 -7.04 5.28 3.44
N GLN A 226 -6.68 6.04 4.47
CA GLN A 226 -5.76 5.62 5.52
C GLN A 226 -6.53 4.97 6.68
N TRP A 227 -5.99 3.91 7.30
CA TRP A 227 -6.69 3.19 8.38
C TRP A 227 -7.12 4.09 9.54
N GLY A 228 -6.35 5.13 9.88
CA GLY A 228 -6.73 6.11 10.89
C GLY A 228 -8.02 6.88 10.57
N GLU A 229 -8.27 7.15 9.28
CA GLU A 229 -9.49 7.81 8.79
C GLU A 229 -10.69 6.86 8.88
N VAL A 230 -10.47 5.59 8.48
CA VAL A 230 -11.50 4.55 8.52
C VAL A 230 -11.95 4.30 9.96
N PHE A 231 -11.01 4.09 10.89
CA PHE A 231 -11.32 3.89 12.30
C PHE A 231 -11.99 5.11 12.94
N ALA A 232 -11.61 6.33 12.57
CA ALA A 232 -12.28 7.54 13.03
C ALA A 232 -13.76 7.57 12.60
N SER A 233 -14.06 7.18 11.35
CA SER A 233 -15.44 7.10 10.84
C SER A 233 -16.29 5.98 11.48
N ALA A 234 -15.63 4.93 12.01
CA ALA A 234 -16.26 3.78 12.64
C ALA A 234 -16.57 3.99 14.14
N LYS A 235 -15.85 4.89 14.80
CA LYS A 235 -15.88 5.11 16.26
C LYS A 235 -17.30 5.26 16.80
N ASP A 236 -18.06 6.22 16.28
CA ASP A 236 -19.38 6.57 16.82
C ASP A 236 -20.48 5.55 16.43
N ARG A 237 -20.14 4.56 15.59
CA ARG A 237 -21.01 3.44 15.22
C ARG A 237 -20.83 2.20 16.11
N ASN A 238 -19.81 2.21 16.98
CA ASN A 238 -19.38 1.06 17.77
C ASN A 238 -19.11 -0.19 16.89
N ILE A 239 -18.40 0.02 15.77
CA ILE A 239 -17.99 -1.03 14.83
C ILE A 239 -16.46 -1.09 14.80
N GLY A 240 -15.90 -2.27 15.06
CA GLY A 240 -14.50 -2.60 14.79
C GLY A 240 -14.29 -3.06 13.35
N LEU A 241 -13.07 -2.90 12.85
CA LEU A 241 -12.65 -3.36 11.53
C LEU A 241 -11.26 -4.00 11.64
N VAL A 242 -11.01 -5.10 10.93
CA VAL A 242 -9.66 -5.66 10.83
C VAL A 242 -8.83 -4.76 9.90
N GLY A 243 -7.86 -4.05 10.47
CA GLY A 243 -7.01 -3.12 9.73
C GLY A 243 -5.66 -2.89 10.39
N GLY A 244 -4.78 -2.15 9.71
CA GLY A 244 -3.41 -1.93 10.14
C GLY A 244 -3.28 -0.96 11.32
N ASN A 245 -2.35 -1.23 12.23
CA ASN A 245 -2.18 -0.45 13.47
C ASN A 245 -1.64 0.98 13.23
N PHE A 246 -0.87 1.17 12.16
CA PHE A 246 -0.33 2.47 11.80
C PHE A 246 -1.37 3.25 11.01
N LYS A 247 -1.84 4.35 11.62
CA LYS A 247 -2.90 5.22 11.09
C LYS A 247 -2.65 5.65 9.64
N SER A 248 -1.40 5.80 9.23
CA SER A 248 -0.96 6.24 7.90
C SER A 248 -0.88 5.14 6.82
N VAL A 249 -1.09 3.88 7.18
CA VAL A 249 -1.14 2.76 6.22
C VAL A 249 -2.44 2.84 5.42
N SER A 250 -2.35 2.65 4.10
CA SER A 250 -3.51 2.63 3.21
C SER A 250 -4.28 1.32 3.32
N VAL A 251 -5.61 1.40 3.18
CA VAL A 251 -6.49 0.22 3.00
C VAL A 251 -6.00 -0.66 1.84
N GLY A 252 -5.80 -0.07 0.65
CA GLY A 252 -5.55 -0.86 -0.57
C GLY A 252 -4.31 -1.77 -0.52
N GLY A 253 -3.13 -1.21 -0.21
CA GLY A 253 -1.89 -1.99 -0.17
C GLY A 253 -1.77 -2.95 1.02
N HIS A 254 -2.47 -2.66 2.13
CA HIS A 254 -2.47 -3.52 3.33
C HIS A 254 -3.35 -4.74 3.13
N ILE A 255 -4.58 -4.56 2.67
CA ILE A 255 -5.53 -5.65 2.40
C ILE A 255 -5.01 -6.58 1.30
N SER A 256 -4.53 -6.01 0.19
CA SER A 256 -4.09 -6.84 -0.94
C SER A 256 -2.85 -7.70 -0.63
N GLY A 257 -2.07 -7.36 0.39
CA GLY A 257 -1.00 -8.20 0.95
C GLY A 257 -1.41 -9.05 2.16
N GLY A 258 -2.71 -9.31 2.36
CA GLY A 258 -3.26 -10.05 3.50
C GLY A 258 -3.69 -9.11 4.63
N GLY A 259 -2.75 -8.35 5.18
CA GLY A 259 -3.06 -7.25 6.09
C GLY A 259 -3.38 -7.66 7.53
N HIS A 260 -2.34 -7.88 8.33
CA HIS A 260 -2.48 -8.15 9.77
C HIS A 260 -2.85 -6.89 10.59
N GLY A 261 -3.51 -7.11 11.74
CA GLY A 261 -3.85 -6.09 12.74
C GLY A 261 -4.17 -6.73 14.11
N LEU A 262 -4.44 -5.92 15.13
CA LEU A 262 -4.80 -6.43 16.47
C LEU A 262 -5.98 -7.41 16.43
N LEU A 263 -7.02 -7.11 15.65
CA LEU A 263 -8.21 -7.97 15.56
C LEU A 263 -7.97 -9.28 14.80
N SER A 264 -6.82 -9.47 14.14
CA SER A 264 -6.65 -10.56 13.18
C SER A 264 -6.60 -11.96 13.78
N ALA A 265 -6.10 -12.11 15.02
CA ALA A 265 -6.05 -13.42 15.67
C ALA A 265 -7.44 -14.01 15.96
N LYS A 266 -8.47 -13.15 16.04
CA LYS A 266 -9.85 -13.55 16.35
C LYS A 266 -10.79 -13.50 15.14
N TYR A 267 -10.54 -12.63 14.17
CA TYR A 267 -11.46 -12.36 13.06
C TYR A 267 -10.82 -12.52 11.67
N GLY A 268 -9.64 -13.14 11.56
CA GLY A 268 -8.91 -13.31 10.29
C GLY A 268 -8.14 -12.05 9.87
N LEU A 269 -7.37 -12.14 8.79
CA LEU A 269 -6.65 -11.00 8.21
C LEU A 269 -7.63 -9.99 7.57
N ALA A 270 -7.15 -8.79 7.27
CA ALA A 270 -7.97 -7.76 6.62
C ALA A 270 -8.47 -8.22 5.23
N ALA A 271 -7.70 -9.03 4.52
CA ALA A 271 -8.10 -9.75 3.30
C ALA A 271 -9.28 -10.72 3.51
N ASP A 272 -9.31 -11.44 4.63
CA ASP A 272 -10.39 -12.39 4.93
C ASP A 272 -11.73 -11.65 5.10
N ASN A 273 -11.68 -10.41 5.61
CA ASN A 273 -12.83 -9.55 5.89
C ASN A 273 -13.31 -8.73 4.68
N VAL A 274 -12.77 -8.94 3.48
CA VAL A 274 -13.25 -8.28 2.25
C VAL A 274 -14.47 -9.02 1.72
N LEU A 275 -15.55 -8.27 1.45
CA LEU A 275 -16.81 -8.76 0.89
C LEU A 275 -16.92 -8.50 -0.62
N GLU A 276 -16.29 -7.42 -1.10
CA GLU A 276 -16.32 -6.99 -2.50
C GLU A 276 -15.16 -6.03 -2.80
N ILE A 277 -14.67 -6.01 -4.03
CA ILE A 277 -13.62 -5.10 -4.52
C ILE A 277 -14.11 -4.45 -5.81
N THR A 278 -13.95 -3.13 -5.93
CA THR A 278 -14.05 -2.43 -7.22
C THR A 278 -12.65 -2.11 -7.70
N LEU A 279 -12.29 -2.50 -8.92
CA LEU A 279 -10.96 -2.28 -9.49
C LEU A 279 -11.03 -1.93 -10.97
N VAL A 280 -9.99 -1.27 -11.47
CA VAL A 280 -9.73 -1.12 -12.90
C VAL A 280 -8.70 -2.18 -13.31
N ASN A 281 -9.08 -3.06 -14.25
CA ASN A 281 -8.18 -4.11 -14.75
C ASN A 281 -7.18 -3.55 -15.79
N ALA A 282 -6.29 -4.40 -16.31
CA ALA A 282 -5.29 -3.99 -17.30
C ALA A 282 -5.88 -3.50 -18.65
N ASN A 283 -7.12 -3.87 -18.97
CA ASN A 283 -7.85 -3.42 -20.16
C ASN A 283 -8.48 -2.03 -19.99
N GLY A 284 -8.42 -1.43 -18.79
CA GLY A 284 -9.10 -0.15 -18.49
C GLY A 284 -10.57 -0.31 -18.08
N GLU A 285 -11.02 -1.54 -17.85
CA GLU A 285 -12.40 -1.84 -17.49
C GLU A 285 -12.56 -1.74 -15.98
N ALA A 286 -13.58 -0.99 -15.52
CA ALA A 286 -13.97 -0.99 -14.12
C ALA A 286 -14.85 -2.23 -13.85
N ILE A 287 -14.34 -3.15 -13.03
CA ILE A 287 -14.99 -4.41 -12.68
C ILE A 287 -15.24 -4.51 -11.19
N ILE A 288 -16.23 -5.32 -10.82
CA ILE A 288 -16.52 -5.72 -9.45
C ILE A 288 -16.06 -7.16 -9.26
N ALA A 289 -15.27 -7.42 -8.22
CA ALA A 289 -14.78 -8.74 -7.85
C ALA A 289 -15.34 -9.13 -6.46
N ASN A 290 -16.07 -10.24 -6.41
CA ASN A 290 -16.64 -10.87 -5.21
C ASN A 290 -16.82 -12.39 -5.46
N GLU A 291 -17.46 -13.12 -4.55
CA GLU A 291 -17.69 -14.58 -4.69
C GLU A 291 -18.58 -14.97 -5.90
N CYS A 292 -19.30 -14.02 -6.52
CA CYS A 292 -20.25 -14.26 -7.62
C CYS A 292 -19.88 -13.59 -8.94
N GLN A 293 -18.94 -12.65 -8.94
CA GLN A 293 -18.48 -11.90 -10.12
C GLN A 293 -16.96 -11.77 -10.09
N ASN A 294 -16.28 -12.12 -11.18
CA ASN A 294 -14.81 -12.09 -11.31
C ASN A 294 -14.07 -12.73 -10.09
N PRO A 295 -14.45 -13.95 -9.66
CA PRO A 295 -13.95 -14.57 -8.43
C PRO A 295 -12.43 -14.80 -8.45
N GLU A 296 -11.82 -14.95 -9.63
CA GLU A 296 -10.38 -15.05 -9.81
C GLU A 296 -9.64 -13.76 -9.39
N TYR A 297 -10.18 -12.58 -9.73
CA TYR A 297 -9.67 -11.31 -9.21
C TYR A 297 -9.94 -11.16 -7.71
N PHE A 298 -11.08 -11.65 -7.23
CA PHE A 298 -11.44 -11.55 -5.82
C PHE A 298 -10.49 -12.36 -4.93
N TRP A 299 -10.22 -13.61 -5.32
CA TRP A 299 -9.22 -14.48 -4.69
C TRP A 299 -7.83 -13.87 -4.75
N ALA A 300 -7.37 -13.46 -5.94
CA ALA A 300 -6.02 -12.94 -6.14
C ALA A 300 -5.76 -11.64 -5.36
N MET A 301 -6.76 -10.76 -5.26
CA MET A 301 -6.66 -9.48 -4.53
C MET A 301 -6.83 -9.62 -3.01
N ARG A 302 -7.17 -10.79 -2.48
CA ARG A 302 -7.27 -11.10 -1.04
C ARG A 302 -6.00 -11.79 -0.50
N GLY A 303 -4.83 -11.25 -0.85
CA GLY A 303 -3.53 -11.68 -0.30
C GLY A 303 -2.42 -11.88 -1.33
N GLY A 304 -2.74 -11.99 -2.62
CA GLY A 304 -1.78 -12.20 -3.71
C GLY A 304 -0.92 -10.98 -4.08
N GLY A 305 -1.04 -9.87 -3.35
CA GLY A 305 -0.27 -8.64 -3.53
C GLY A 305 -1.03 -7.55 -4.29
N GLY A 306 -0.82 -6.30 -3.88
CA GLY A 306 -1.36 -5.13 -4.59
C GLY A 306 -0.64 -4.83 -5.90
N SER A 307 -1.24 -3.95 -6.69
CA SER A 307 -0.66 -3.35 -7.91
C SER A 307 -0.39 -4.30 -9.10
N THR A 308 -0.65 -5.61 -8.98
CA THR A 308 -0.35 -6.60 -10.04
C THR A 308 -1.58 -7.02 -10.85
N TYR A 309 -2.72 -7.33 -10.20
CA TYR A 309 -3.95 -7.76 -10.90
C TYR A 309 -4.80 -6.58 -11.41
N GLY A 310 -4.60 -5.39 -10.86
CA GLY A 310 -5.29 -4.17 -11.28
C GLY A 310 -5.19 -3.06 -10.25
N VAL A 311 -5.83 -1.92 -10.56
CA VAL A 311 -5.88 -0.76 -9.66
C VAL A 311 -7.18 -0.83 -8.84
N ALA A 312 -7.11 -1.34 -7.62
CA ALA A 312 -8.25 -1.27 -6.71
C ALA A 312 -8.64 0.19 -6.44
N THR A 313 -9.94 0.48 -6.54
CA THR A 313 -10.53 1.81 -6.29
C THR A 313 -11.32 1.86 -4.98
N SER A 314 -11.96 0.74 -4.60
CA SER A 314 -12.62 0.57 -3.30
C SER A 314 -12.69 -0.90 -2.87
N PHE A 315 -12.83 -1.10 -1.56
CA PHE A 315 -13.07 -2.40 -0.91
C PHE A 315 -14.31 -2.27 -0.02
N THR A 316 -15.24 -3.23 -0.09
CA THR A 316 -16.28 -3.39 0.93
C THR A 316 -15.77 -4.35 2.00
N LEU A 317 -15.76 -3.90 3.25
CA LEU A 317 -15.20 -4.60 4.39
C LEU A 317 -16.32 -5.00 5.36
N GLN A 318 -16.20 -6.19 5.97
CA GLN A 318 -17.07 -6.62 7.05
C GLN A 318 -16.77 -5.84 8.34
N GLY A 319 -17.81 -5.28 8.94
CA GLY A 319 -17.77 -4.65 10.26
C GLY A 319 -17.98 -5.67 11.37
N ILE A 320 -17.28 -5.50 12.48
CA ILE A 320 -17.30 -6.39 13.63
C ILE A 320 -17.92 -5.66 14.82
N ARG A 321 -18.93 -6.24 15.45
CA ARG A 321 -19.43 -5.74 16.75
C ARG A 321 -18.55 -6.30 17.86
N THR A 322 -17.55 -5.53 18.28
CA THR A 322 -16.61 -5.91 19.35
C THR A 322 -17.21 -5.65 20.73
N GLY A 323 -17.06 -6.62 21.64
CA GLY A 323 -17.31 -6.40 23.07
C GLY A 323 -16.22 -5.56 23.74
N PRO A 324 -16.32 -5.33 25.06
CA PRO A 324 -15.29 -4.66 25.85
C PRO A 324 -13.91 -5.27 25.60
N SER A 325 -12.92 -4.41 25.36
CA SER A 325 -11.56 -4.81 24.99
C SER A 325 -10.57 -4.14 25.93
N ALA A 326 -9.61 -4.89 26.45
CA ALA A 326 -8.54 -4.37 27.31
C ALA A 326 -7.21 -4.35 26.54
N LEU A 327 -6.46 -3.25 26.65
CA LEU A 327 -5.08 -3.16 26.17
C LEU A 327 -4.12 -3.37 27.35
N TYR A 328 -3.15 -4.27 27.20
CA TYR A 328 -2.12 -4.55 28.20
C TYR A 328 -0.72 -4.28 27.64
N ARG A 329 0.22 -3.88 28.52
CA ARG A 329 1.61 -3.55 28.20
C ARG A 329 2.52 -4.02 29.33
N SER A 330 3.51 -4.85 29.03
CA SER A 330 4.53 -5.25 30.02
C SER A 330 5.90 -5.40 29.37
N THR A 331 6.94 -5.05 30.12
CA THR A 331 8.34 -5.21 29.74
C THR A 331 8.93 -6.39 30.51
N VAL A 332 9.61 -7.28 29.81
CA VAL A 332 10.38 -8.40 30.39
C VAL A 332 11.87 -8.20 30.13
N SER A 333 12.71 -8.89 30.91
CA SER A 333 14.17 -8.86 30.76
C SER A 333 14.73 -10.28 30.70
N GLY A 334 15.78 -10.48 29.91
CA GLY A 334 16.39 -11.78 29.66
C GLY A 334 15.66 -12.60 28.59
N TRP A 335 16.43 -13.36 27.83
CA TRP A 335 15.92 -14.18 26.71
C TRP A 335 14.97 -15.29 27.18
N ASP A 336 15.16 -15.84 28.38
CA ASP A 336 14.30 -16.88 28.95
C ASP A 336 12.86 -16.39 29.18
N GLN A 337 12.69 -15.15 29.66
CA GLN A 337 11.35 -14.57 29.83
C GLN A 337 10.67 -14.33 28.47
N ILE A 338 11.44 -13.90 27.46
CA ILE A 338 10.95 -13.72 26.09
C ILE A 338 10.53 -15.08 25.50
N ALA A 339 11.36 -16.11 25.63
CA ALA A 339 11.07 -17.47 25.16
C ALA A 339 9.85 -18.07 25.87
N TYR A 340 9.75 -17.88 27.19
CA TYR A 340 8.59 -18.30 27.98
C TYR A 340 7.30 -17.64 27.45
N ILE A 341 7.27 -16.31 27.28
CA ILE A 341 6.08 -15.61 26.76
C ILE A 341 5.70 -16.10 25.36
N HIS A 342 6.67 -16.31 24.47
CA HIS A 342 6.40 -16.85 23.13
C HIS A 342 5.81 -18.28 23.19
N SER A 343 6.26 -19.12 24.13
CA SER A 343 5.67 -20.47 24.32
C SER A 343 4.22 -20.42 24.83
N GLN A 344 3.81 -19.36 25.52
CA GLN A 344 2.41 -19.17 25.96
C GLN A 344 1.51 -18.59 24.86
N TRP A 345 2.07 -18.09 23.75
CA TRP A 345 1.31 -17.37 22.73
C TRP A 345 0.21 -18.19 22.04
N PRO A 346 0.37 -19.50 21.74
CA PRO A 346 -0.72 -20.33 21.21
C PRO A 346 -1.93 -20.41 22.16
N LYS A 347 -1.69 -20.57 23.47
CA LYS A 347 -2.75 -20.60 24.51
C LYS A 347 -3.45 -19.25 24.63
N LEU A 348 -2.69 -18.16 24.58
CA LEU A 348 -3.23 -16.80 24.68
C LEU A 348 -4.02 -16.42 23.42
N ALA A 349 -3.53 -16.78 22.23
CA ALA A 349 -4.25 -16.60 20.97
C ALA A 349 -5.57 -17.39 20.93
N ALA A 350 -5.57 -18.64 21.41
CA ALA A 350 -6.79 -19.44 21.54
C ALA A 350 -7.81 -18.82 22.53
N ALA A 351 -7.35 -18.08 23.54
CA ALA A 351 -8.19 -17.27 24.43
C ALA A 351 -8.63 -15.93 23.81
N GLY A 352 -8.31 -15.67 22.54
CA GLY A 352 -8.65 -14.44 21.82
C GLY A 352 -7.69 -13.26 22.07
N ALA A 353 -6.53 -13.49 22.69
CA ALA A 353 -5.50 -12.46 22.85
C ALA A 353 -4.72 -12.25 21.54
N SER A 354 -4.20 -11.04 21.38
CA SER A 354 -3.53 -10.58 20.17
C SER A 354 -2.58 -9.44 20.52
N GLY A 355 -1.47 -9.31 19.81
CA GLY A 355 -0.54 -8.21 20.07
C GLY A 355 0.77 -8.33 19.31
N TYR A 356 1.72 -7.50 19.74
CA TYR A 356 3.05 -7.38 19.13
C TYR A 356 4.11 -7.43 20.22
N ILE A 357 5.17 -8.19 19.97
CA ILE A 357 6.35 -8.29 20.83
C ILE A 357 7.54 -7.76 20.03
N ARG A 358 8.38 -6.91 20.64
CA ARG A 358 9.73 -6.59 20.14
C ARG A 358 10.70 -6.86 21.28
N GLY A 359 11.74 -7.63 21.00
CA GLY A 359 12.95 -7.68 21.81
C GLY A 359 14.06 -6.86 21.16
N TYR A 360 15.05 -6.48 21.94
CA TYR A 360 16.35 -6.03 21.43
C TYR A 360 17.43 -6.86 22.12
N PRO A 361 18.55 -7.19 21.47
CA PRO A 361 19.75 -7.51 22.21
C PRO A 361 20.08 -6.30 23.11
N GLY A 362 20.29 -6.54 24.40
CA GLY A 362 20.87 -5.53 25.26
C GLY A 362 22.25 -5.14 24.71
N ARG A 363 22.64 -3.87 24.86
CA ARG A 363 24.06 -3.55 24.79
C ARG A 363 24.73 -4.25 25.96
N ALA A 364 25.69 -5.12 25.66
CA ALA A 364 26.63 -5.62 26.65
C ALA A 364 27.53 -4.47 27.16
#